data_AF-A0A1J9PG54-F1
#
_entry.id   AF-A0A1J9PG54-F1
#
_cell.length_a   1.000
_cell.length_b   1.000
_cell.length_c   1.000
_cell.angle_alpha   90.00
_cell.angle_beta   90.00
_cell.angle_gamma   90.00
#
_symmetry.space_group_name_H-M   'P 1'
#
loop_
_entity.id
_entity.type
_entity.pdbx_description
1 polymer ?
#
loop_
_entity_poly.entity_id
_entity_poly.type
_entity_poly.pdbx_seq_one_letter_code
_entity_poly.pdbx_strand_id
1 'polypeptide(L)'
;MRSLYAVTITPDLESKRAILGIEAVHRARVAHNDPYPKNLLIVPGMTSNGTDDRVVWIDFDIAFNFGSMRVGGRLQYDESIEAANEKSLVESYGMMLVIIAFIFFVYLLTSIEEDDQKQSLPKNTKFY
;
A
#
# COMPACT_ATOMS: atom_id res chain seq x y z
N MET A 1 8.59 -28.06 5.94
CA MET A 1 8.92 -27.09 4.87
C MET A 1 7.59 -26.49 4.42
N ARG A 2 7.25 -25.28 4.90
CA ARG A 2 6.01 -24.61 4.46
C ARG A 2 6.25 -24.08 3.05
N SER A 3 5.50 -24.61 2.09
CA SER A 3 5.49 -24.15 0.70
C SER A 3 5.15 -22.66 0.65
N LEU A 4 5.87 -21.92 -0.19
CA LEU A 4 5.66 -20.51 -0.55
C LEU A 4 4.35 -20.37 -1.33
N TYR A 5 3.21 -20.69 -0.73
CA TYR A 5 1.94 -20.23 -1.26
C TYR A 5 1.79 -18.79 -0.81
N ALA A 6 1.91 -17.90 -1.78
CA ALA A 6 1.50 -16.50 -1.78
C ALA A 6 1.09 -15.99 -0.39
N VAL A 7 1.95 -15.17 0.21
CA VAL A 7 1.46 -14.16 1.16
C VAL A 7 0.41 -13.38 0.36
N THR A 8 -0.86 -13.67 0.62
CA THR A 8 -1.95 -12.86 0.09
C THR A 8 -1.74 -11.48 0.68
N ILE A 9 -1.09 -10.61 -0.09
CA ILE A 9 -1.01 -9.19 0.20
C ILE A 9 -2.45 -8.72 0.09
N THR A 10 -3.16 -8.66 1.22
CA THR A 10 -4.52 -8.18 1.29
C THR A 10 -4.44 -6.66 1.18
N PRO A 11 -4.80 -6.07 0.02
CA PRO A 11 -4.61 -4.64 -0.18
C PRO A 11 -5.40 -3.82 0.84
N ASP A 12 -6.47 -4.38 1.40
CA ASP A 12 -7.28 -3.74 2.44
C ASP A 12 -6.59 -3.70 3.81
N LEU A 13 -5.81 -4.74 4.18
CA LEU A 13 -5.13 -4.78 5.47
C LEU A 13 -3.96 -3.79 5.51
N GLU A 14 -3.16 -3.76 4.45
CA GLU A 14 -2.05 -2.83 4.32
C GLU A 14 -2.54 -1.39 4.18
N SER A 15 -3.65 -1.17 3.46
CA SER A 15 -4.29 0.16 3.40
C SER A 15 -4.78 0.62 4.77
N LYS A 16 -5.43 -0.26 5.56
CA LYS A 16 -5.85 0.07 6.92
C LYS A 16 -4.66 0.41 7.82
N ARG A 17 -3.55 -0.33 7.71
CA ARG A 17 -2.33 -0.07 8.48
C ARG A 17 -1.67 1.26 8.07
N ALA A 18 -1.67 1.59 6.78
CA ALA A 18 -1.20 2.88 6.28
C ALA A 18 -2.01 4.05 6.86
N ILE A 19 -3.34 3.94 6.85
CA ILE A 19 -4.26 4.94 7.43
C ILE A 19 -4.02 5.10 8.93
N LEU A 20 -3.91 3.99 9.67
CA LEU A 20 -3.62 4.05 11.11
C LEU A 20 -2.25 4.68 11.40
N GLY A 21 -1.28 4.45 10.52
CA GLY A 21 0.04 5.06 10.59
C GLY A 21 0.00 6.57 10.37
N ILE A 22 -0.69 7.06 9.34
CA ILE A 22 -0.75 8.50 9.06
C ILE A 22 -1.57 9.23 10.13
N GLU A 23 -2.64 8.61 10.65
CA GLU A 23 -3.36 9.12 11.81
C GLU A 23 -2.47 9.18 13.08
N ALA A 24 -1.52 8.26 13.24
CA ALA A 24 -0.56 8.31 14.34
C ALA A 24 0.42 9.49 14.20
N VAL A 25 0.88 9.76 12.98
CA VAL A 25 1.70 10.94 12.65
C VAL A 25 0.93 12.23 13.01
N HIS A 26 -0.33 12.31 12.63
CA HIS A 26 -1.19 13.45 12.98
C HIS A 26 -1.46 13.59 14.48
N ARG A 27 -1.67 12.48 15.21
CA ARG A 27 -1.78 12.53 16.69
C ARG A 27 -0.51 13.06 17.36
N ALA A 28 0.64 12.91 16.72
CA ALA A 28 1.90 13.52 17.16
C ALA A 28 2.03 15.00 16.75
N ARG A 29 0.97 15.61 16.20
CA ARG A 29 0.93 16.98 15.69
C ARG A 29 1.90 17.21 14.53
N VAL A 30 2.05 16.22 13.66
CA VAL A 30 2.86 16.29 12.45
C VAL A 30 1.97 16.09 11.22
N ALA A 31 2.18 16.89 10.18
CA ALA A 31 1.73 16.61 8.82
C ALA A 31 2.92 16.09 8.01
N HIS A 32 2.74 14.97 7.33
CA HIS A 32 3.82 14.33 6.57
C HIS A 32 4.20 15.15 5.34
N ASN A 33 3.21 15.78 4.69
CA ASN A 33 3.30 16.65 3.53
C ASN A 33 3.77 15.96 2.22
N ASP A 34 4.18 14.69 2.26
CA ASP A 34 4.40 13.83 1.09
C ASP A 34 3.87 12.39 1.34
N PRO A 35 2.57 12.18 1.65
CA PRO A 35 2.05 10.87 2.09
C PRO A 35 1.81 9.89 0.92
N TYR A 36 2.76 9.80 -0.03
CA TYR A 36 2.69 8.89 -1.15
C TYR A 36 3.15 7.47 -0.77
N PRO A 37 2.66 6.42 -1.45
CA PRO A 37 3.03 5.04 -1.16
C PRO A 37 4.53 4.74 -1.25
N LYS A 38 5.29 5.53 -2.02
CA LYS A 38 6.76 5.44 -2.07
C LYS A 38 7.43 5.67 -0.72
N ASN A 39 6.78 6.43 0.18
CA ASN A 39 7.28 6.79 1.51
C ASN A 39 6.71 5.85 2.59
N LEU A 40 6.17 4.71 2.17
CA LEU A 40 5.60 3.67 3.02
C LEU A 40 6.40 2.38 2.86
N LEU A 41 6.90 1.85 3.97
CA LEU A 41 7.62 0.57 4.01
C LEU A 41 6.80 -0.48 4.75
N ILE A 42 6.63 -1.65 4.13
CA ILE A 42 6.10 -2.84 4.77
C ILE A 42 7.30 -3.66 5.26
N VAL A 43 7.44 -3.79 6.58
CA VAL A 43 8.49 -4.55 7.23
C VAL A 43 7.91 -5.90 7.65
N PRO A 44 8.35 -7.01 7.04
CA PRO A 44 7.87 -8.34 7.39
C PRO A 44 8.10 -8.64 8.88
N GLY A 45 7.11 -9.26 9.52
CA GLY A 45 7.28 -9.77 10.88
C GLY A 45 8.32 -10.89 10.94
N MET A 46 9.21 -10.87 11.94
CA MET A 46 10.17 -11.98 12.12
C MET A 46 9.43 -13.24 12.56
N THR A 47 9.50 -14.25 11.70
CA THR A 47 8.83 -15.53 11.83
C THR A 47 9.46 -16.39 12.94
N SER A 48 8.96 -16.20 14.16
CA SER A 48 8.99 -17.26 15.19
C SER A 48 7.85 -17.15 16.20
N ASN A 49 7.32 -15.94 16.44
CA ASN A 49 6.35 -15.69 17.51
C ASN A 49 5.06 -14.97 17.06
N GLY A 50 4.80 -14.87 15.74
CA GLY A 50 3.52 -14.38 15.22
C GLY A 50 3.33 -12.86 15.30
N THR A 51 4.38 -12.06 15.12
CA THR A 51 4.19 -10.62 14.88
C THR A 51 3.75 -10.39 13.45
N ASP A 52 2.63 -9.70 13.28
CA ASP A 52 2.13 -9.17 12.03
C ASP A 52 3.16 -8.27 11.32
N ASP A 53 3.06 -8.18 9.99
CA ASP A 53 3.79 -7.20 9.19
C ASP A 53 3.53 -5.77 9.70
N ARG A 54 4.58 -4.93 9.67
CA ARG A 54 4.55 -3.56 10.19
C ARG A 54 4.61 -2.57 9.05
N VAL A 55 3.78 -1.53 9.12
CA VAL A 55 3.84 -0.39 8.20
C VAL A 55 4.62 0.75 8.85
N VAL A 56 5.59 1.30 8.13
CA VAL A 56 6.46 2.39 8.58
C VAL A 56 6.41 3.53 7.57
N TRP A 57 6.04 4.72 8.04
CA TRP A 57 6.17 5.97 7.30
C TRP A 57 7.61 6.47 7.39
N ILE A 58 8.19 6.85 6.26
CA ILE A 58 9.56 7.38 6.14
C ILE A 58 9.55 8.73 5.43
N ASP A 59 10.72 9.36 5.31
CA ASP A 59 10.94 10.59 4.53
C ASP A 59 10.11 11.79 5.01
N PHE A 60 10.54 12.39 6.13
CA PHE A 60 9.88 13.54 6.78
C PHE A 60 10.63 14.86 6.52
N ASP A 61 11.40 14.96 5.45
CA ASP A 61 12.26 16.12 5.17
C ASP A 61 11.47 17.41 4.88
N ILE A 62 10.24 17.30 4.37
CA ILE A 62 9.29 18.40 4.14
C ILE A 62 8.12 18.40 5.13
N ALA A 63 8.17 17.59 6.18
CA ALA A 63 7.10 17.47 7.16
C ALA A 63 6.93 18.75 7.98
N PHE A 64 5.69 19.06 8.35
CA PHE A 64 5.38 20.21 9.20
C PHE A 64 4.97 19.76 10.59
N ASN A 65 5.51 20.43 11.61
CA ASN A 65 5.04 20.28 12.99
C ASN A 65 4.06 21.41 13.30
N PHE A 66 2.86 21.04 13.76
CA PHE A 66 1.89 21.95 14.33
C PHE A 66 2.29 22.29 15.78
N GLY A 67 3.47 22.92 15.93
CA GLY A 67 3.98 23.39 17.21
C GLY A 67 3.00 24.35 17.90
N SER A 68 3.04 24.41 19.23
CA SER A 68 2.05 25.13 20.05
C SER A 68 2.05 26.66 19.89
N MET A 69 2.91 27.26 19.07
CA MET A 69 2.84 28.68 18.76
C MET A 69 3.63 29.01 17.50
N ARG A 70 2.90 29.47 16.47
CA ARG A 70 3.30 30.34 15.35
C ARG A 70 4.81 30.60 15.23
N VAL A 71 5.54 29.76 14.49
CA VAL A 71 6.80 30.18 13.87
C VAL A 71 6.46 30.83 12.53
N GLY A 72 6.57 32.17 12.49
CA GLY A 72 6.36 33.00 11.30
C GLY A 72 4.90 33.09 10.86
N GLY A 73 4.25 34.23 11.14
CA GLY A 73 2.82 34.45 10.89
C GLY A 73 2.39 34.48 9.41
N ARG A 74 2.61 33.40 8.66
CA ARG A 74 2.28 33.28 7.24
C ARG A 74 1.84 31.91 6.75
N LEU A 75 1.75 30.91 7.62
CA LEU A 75 1.10 29.64 7.29
C LEU A 75 -0.19 29.56 8.10
N GLN A 76 -1.30 30.01 7.51
CA GLN A 76 -2.65 29.68 7.98
C GLN A 76 -2.92 28.21 7.61
N TYR A 77 -2.21 27.31 8.29
CA TYR A 77 -2.41 25.87 8.13
C TYR A 77 -3.39 25.42 9.20
N ASP A 78 -4.54 24.92 8.77
CA ASP A 78 -5.50 24.28 9.65
C ASP A 78 -5.11 22.79 9.77
N GLU A 79 -4.65 22.42 10.97
CA GLU A 79 -4.24 21.05 11.31
C GLU A 79 -5.31 20.02 10.93
N SER A 80 -6.59 20.36 11.10
CA SER A 80 -7.70 19.45 10.80
C SER A 80 -7.93 19.29 9.29
N ILE A 81 -7.73 20.35 8.51
CA ILE A 81 -7.87 20.33 7.05
C ILE A 81 -6.73 19.53 6.43
N GLU A 82 -5.49 19.76 6.84
CA GLU A 82 -4.34 19.02 6.32
C GLU A 82 -4.39 17.54 6.71
N ALA A 83 -4.72 17.23 7.96
CA ALA A 83 -4.85 15.84 8.38
C ALA A 83 -5.95 15.09 7.61
N ALA A 84 -7.07 15.76 7.32
CA ALA A 84 -8.13 15.19 6.49
C ALA A 84 -7.68 15.00 5.03
N ASN A 85 -6.91 15.95 4.49
CA ASN A 85 -6.37 15.89 3.14
C ASN A 85 -5.36 14.74 2.99
N GLU A 86 -4.37 14.64 3.87
CA GLU A 86 -3.38 13.55 3.85
C GLU A 86 -4.04 12.18 4.01
N LYS A 87 -5.00 12.05 4.93
CA LYS A 87 -5.79 10.81 5.07
C LYS A 87 -6.52 10.44 3.78
N SER A 88 -7.20 11.39 3.14
CA SER A 88 -7.91 11.16 1.87
C SER A 88 -6.97 10.70 0.76
N LEU A 89 -5.76 11.27 0.68
CA LEU A 89 -4.73 10.83 -0.26
C LEU A 89 -4.32 9.39 0.00
N VAL A 90 -4.03 9.02 1.25
CA VAL A 90 -3.67 7.64 1.62
C VAL A 90 -4.80 6.66 1.30
N GLU A 91 -6.05 7.01 1.58
CA GLU A 91 -7.23 6.21 1.21
C GLU A 91 -7.35 6.02 -0.31
N SER A 92 -7.07 7.08 -1.09
CA SER A 92 -7.13 7.03 -2.55
C SER A 92 -6.08 6.09 -3.14
N TYR A 93 -4.86 6.06 -2.58
CA TYR A 93 -3.82 5.15 -3.03
C TYR A 93 -4.05 3.71 -2.57
N GLY A 94 -4.66 3.50 -1.40
CA GLY A 94 -5.16 2.18 -1.01
C GLY A 94 -6.10 1.59 -2.05
N MET A 95 -7.02 2.41 -2.59
CA MET A 95 -7.87 1.99 -3.71
C MET A 95 -7.08 1.71 -5.00
N MET A 96 -6.06 2.51 -5.32
CA MET A 96 -5.21 2.27 -6.50
C MET A 96 -4.48 0.93 -6.41
N LEU A 97 -3.94 0.56 -5.24
CA LEU A 97 -3.28 -0.72 -5.03
C LEU A 97 -4.25 -1.91 -5.16
N VAL A 98 -5.49 -1.77 -4.69
CA VAL A 98 -6.56 -2.78 -4.89
C VAL A 98 -6.85 -2.98 -6.38
N ILE A 99 -7.00 -1.88 -7.13
CA ILE A 99 -7.34 -1.92 -8.55
C ILE A 99 -6.20 -2.56 -9.36
N ILE A 100 -4.94 -2.17 -9.08
CA ILE A 100 -3.78 -2.75 -9.75
C ILE A 100 -3.67 -4.24 -9.44
N ALA A 101 -3.81 -4.65 -8.18
CA ALA A 101 -3.79 -6.06 -7.79
C ALA A 101 -4.92 -6.86 -8.47
N PHE A 102 -6.12 -6.30 -8.58
CA PHE A 102 -7.24 -6.92 -9.29
C PHE A 102 -6.96 -7.07 -10.79
N ILE A 103 -6.43 -6.04 -11.45
CA ILE A 103 -6.06 -6.09 -12.86
C ILE A 103 -4.96 -7.14 -13.10
N PHE A 104 -3.92 -7.15 -12.28
CA PHE A 104 -2.85 -8.16 -12.37
C PHE A 104 -3.37 -9.57 -12.13
N PHE A 105 -4.26 -9.76 -11.16
CA PHE A 105 -4.87 -11.06 -10.88
C PHE A 105 -5.74 -11.55 -12.05
N VAL A 106 -6.59 -10.67 -12.61
CA VAL A 106 -7.40 -10.99 -13.79
C VAL A 106 -6.50 -11.31 -14.99
N TYR A 107 -5.48 -10.49 -15.24
CA TYR A 107 -4.53 -10.73 -16.34
C TYR A 107 -3.76 -12.05 -16.18
N LEU A 108 -3.34 -12.37 -14.95
CA LEU A 108 -2.67 -13.63 -14.65
C LEU A 108 -3.61 -14.82 -14.87
N LEU A 109 -4.86 -14.74 -14.41
CA LEU A 109 -5.86 -15.78 -14.65
C LEU A 109 -6.14 -15.99 -16.13
N THR A 110 -6.34 -14.92 -16.90
CA THR A 110 -6.57 -15.03 -18.35
C THR A 110 -5.33 -15.59 -19.07
N SER A 111 -4.13 -15.23 -18.62
CA SER A 111 -2.88 -15.77 -19.20
C SER A 111 -2.72 -17.27 -18.89
N ILE A 112 -3.10 -17.71 -17.69
CA ILE A 112 -3.11 -19.12 -17.31
C ILE A 112 -4.14 -19.90 -18.15
N GLU A 113 -5.36 -19.36 -18.31
CA GLU A 113 -6.39 -19.98 -19.15
C GLU A 113 -5.94 -20.11 -20.61
N GLU A 114 -5.29 -19.09 -21.18
CA GLU A 114 -4.73 -19.16 -22.53
C GLU A 114 -3.67 -20.25 -22.68
N ASP A 115 -2.81 -20.42 -21.68
CA ASP A 115 -1.75 -21.42 -21.71
C ASP A 115 -2.30 -22.85 -21.55
N ASP A 116 -3.34 -23.04 -20.74
CA ASP A 116 -4.08 -24.31 -20.64
C ASP A 116 -4.78 -24.67 -21.96
N GLN A 117 -5.41 -23.69 -22.62
CA GLN A 117 -6.02 -23.89 -23.94
C GLN A 117 -4.97 -24.28 -25.00
N LYS A 118 -3.78 -23.66 -24.99
CA LYS A 118 -2.68 -24.01 -25.92
C LYS A 118 -2.13 -25.42 -25.70
N GLN A 119 -2.08 -25.90 -24.45
CA GLN A 119 -1.60 -27.25 -24.14
C GLN A 119 -2.60 -28.37 -24.47
N SER A 120 -3.90 -28.07 -24.48
CA SER A 120 -4.96 -29.02 -24.83
C SER A 120 -5.14 -29.27 -26.33
N LEU A 121 -4.49 -28.48 -27.19
CA LEU A 121 -4.52 -28.70 -28.64
C LEU A 121 -3.74 -29.98 -29.00
N PRO A 122 -4.34 -30.96 -29.71
CA PRO A 122 -3.64 -32.17 -30.09
C PRO A 122 -2.43 -31.83 -30.97
N LYS A 123 -1.25 -32.35 -30.62
CA LYS A 123 -0.06 -32.25 -31.47
C LYS A 123 -0.39 -32.89 -32.81
N ASN A 124 -0.48 -32.07 -33.86
CA ASN A 124 -0.55 -32.43 -35.28
C ASN A 124 0.00 -33.85 -35.54
N THR A 125 -0.91 -34.81 -35.70
CA THR A 125 -0.60 -36.11 -36.31
C THR A 125 -0.35 -35.86 -37.79
N LYS A 126 0.94 -35.74 -38.15
CA LYS A 126 1.37 -35.85 -39.54
C LYS A 126 1.04 -37.26 -40.01
N PHE A 127 -0.04 -37.39 -40.79
CA PHE A 127 -0.27 -38.57 -41.60
C PHE A 127 0.79 -38.56 -42.72
N TYR A 128 1.76 -39.47 -42.61
CA TYR A 128 2.63 -39.87 -43.73
C TYR A 128 1.97 -41.02 -44.49
#